data_AF-A0A7Z0SHK4-F1
#
_entry.id   AF-A0A7Z0SHK4-F1
#
_cell.length_a   1.000
_cell.length_b   1.000
_cell.length_c   1.000
_cell.angle_alpha   90.00
_cell.angle_beta   90.00
_cell.angle_gamma   90.00
#
_symmetry.space_group_name_H-M   'P 1'
#
loop_
_entity.id
_entity.type
_entity.pdbx_description
1 polymer ?
#
loop_
_entity_poly.entity_id
_entity_poly.type
_entity_poly.pdbx_seq_one_letter_code
_entity_poly.pdbx_strand_id
1 'polypeptide(L)'
;ETGADLGLNVDQLRGEHFGRLFRELLTREDAIVDVGASNIEDFLTHMMRYEGAHEEMSYFVLPVINTGKAQRETIKTVAALAELGVDPDRVRILFNRVDSSVHDEFPSILAYAAKTGEVQANPQAAIYENEVFELLADQRTTIADVLADQTDYRALLRAADPEDHMRISHLSNRHALRALAKPVDRQMNAAFIALFS
;
A
#
# COMPACT_ATOMS: atom_id res chain seq x y z
N GLU A 1 8.61 -3.22 3.99
CA GLU A 1 7.59 -3.82 4.87
C GLU A 1 6.70 -4.69 4.02
N THR A 2 6.30 -5.84 4.54
CA THR A 2 5.33 -6.76 3.93
C THR A 2 4.11 -6.83 4.84
N GLY A 3 2.98 -7.36 4.35
CA GLY A 3 1.81 -7.60 5.21
C GLY A 3 2.11 -8.43 6.48
N ALA A 4 3.15 -9.27 6.45
CA ALA A 4 3.57 -10.08 7.60
C ALA A 4 4.14 -9.22 8.74
N ASP A 5 4.75 -8.07 8.43
CA ASP A 5 5.29 -7.15 9.45
C ASP A 5 4.18 -6.52 10.30
N LEU A 6 2.95 -6.47 9.76
CA LEU A 6 1.73 -6.01 10.44
C LEU A 6 0.94 -7.15 11.11
N GLY A 7 1.48 -8.37 11.15
CA GLY A 7 0.82 -9.52 11.75
C GLY A 7 -0.31 -10.14 10.91
N LEU A 8 -0.41 -9.79 9.61
CA LEU A 8 -1.37 -10.39 8.70
C LEU A 8 -0.95 -11.82 8.30
N ASN A 9 -1.92 -12.66 7.97
CA ASN A 9 -1.65 -13.99 7.43
C ASN A 9 -1.18 -13.86 5.96
N VAL A 10 0.10 -14.13 5.70
CA VAL A 10 0.72 -13.97 4.39
C VAL A 10 1.32 -15.29 3.91
N ASP A 11 0.83 -15.77 2.77
CA ASP A 11 1.45 -16.88 2.05
C ASP A 11 2.61 -16.32 1.19
N GLN A 12 3.85 -16.72 1.51
CA GLN A 12 5.02 -16.27 0.75
C GLN A 12 5.32 -17.22 -0.43
N LEU A 13 5.41 -16.64 -1.63
CA LEU A 13 5.77 -17.34 -2.86
C LEU A 13 7.04 -16.71 -3.48
N ARG A 14 7.98 -17.54 -3.92
CA ARG A 14 9.15 -17.11 -4.71
C ARG A 14 8.77 -16.93 -6.18
N GLY A 15 9.50 -16.10 -6.94
CA GLY A 15 9.20 -15.76 -8.34
C GLY A 15 9.07 -16.97 -9.28
N GLU A 16 9.84 -18.03 -9.04
CA GLU A 16 9.76 -19.31 -9.76
C GLU A 16 8.42 -20.05 -9.59
N HIS A 17 7.55 -19.59 -8.68
CA HIS A 17 6.25 -20.16 -8.38
C HIS A 17 5.08 -19.39 -8.98
N PHE A 18 5.27 -18.55 -10.00
CA PHE A 18 4.14 -17.87 -10.67
C PHE A 18 3.05 -18.85 -11.11
N GLY A 19 3.41 -20.02 -11.64
CA GLY A 19 2.42 -21.05 -12.02
C GLY A 19 1.62 -21.62 -10.83
N ARG A 20 2.18 -21.59 -9.62
CA ARG A 20 1.44 -21.92 -8.39
C ARG A 20 0.51 -20.77 -8.01
N LEU A 21 1.03 -19.53 -7.98
CA LEU A 21 0.22 -18.34 -7.73
C LEU A 21 -0.98 -18.27 -8.69
N PHE A 22 -0.74 -18.42 -9.99
CA PHE A 22 -1.77 -18.41 -11.02
C PHE A 22 -2.89 -19.42 -10.72
N ARG A 23 -2.54 -20.67 -10.41
CA ARG A 23 -3.54 -21.70 -10.04
C ARG A 23 -4.28 -21.38 -8.75
N GLU A 24 -3.63 -20.74 -7.77
CA GLU A 24 -4.29 -20.30 -6.55
C GLU A 24 -5.28 -19.17 -6.85
N LEU A 25 -4.90 -18.18 -7.68
CA LEU A 25 -5.75 -17.07 -8.10
C LEU A 25 -7.03 -17.56 -8.80
N LEU A 26 -6.95 -18.59 -9.65
CA LEU A 26 -8.12 -19.18 -10.33
C LEU A 26 -9.21 -19.72 -9.39
N THR A 27 -8.88 -19.92 -8.10
CA THR A 27 -9.81 -20.49 -7.11
C THR A 27 -10.21 -19.51 -6.01
N ARG A 28 -9.67 -18.29 -6.04
CA ARG A 28 -9.91 -17.24 -5.04
C ARG A 28 -10.91 -16.25 -5.59
N GLU A 29 -11.85 -15.79 -4.74
CA GLU A 29 -12.77 -14.69 -5.09
C GLU A 29 -12.05 -13.34 -4.99
N ASP A 30 -11.32 -13.13 -3.88
CA ASP A 30 -10.55 -11.92 -3.62
C ASP A 30 -9.10 -12.28 -3.24
N ALA A 31 -8.14 -11.56 -3.81
CA ALA A 31 -6.72 -11.71 -3.48
C ALA A 31 -5.96 -10.39 -3.65
N ILE A 32 -5.02 -10.15 -2.72
CA ILE A 32 -3.99 -9.11 -2.87
C ILE A 32 -2.66 -9.82 -3.07
N VAL A 33 -1.99 -9.55 -4.18
CA VAL A 33 -0.65 -10.08 -4.48
C VAL A 33 0.36 -8.98 -4.21
N ASP A 34 1.06 -9.08 -3.08
CA ASP A 34 2.14 -8.15 -2.73
C ASP A 34 3.44 -8.57 -3.44
N VAL A 35 3.87 -7.75 -4.42
CA VAL A 35 5.07 -7.98 -5.20
C VAL A 35 6.13 -6.97 -4.80
N GLY A 36 7.20 -7.45 -4.16
CA GLY A 36 8.34 -6.60 -3.80
C GLY A 36 9.00 -5.97 -5.04
N ALA A 37 9.47 -4.73 -4.90
CA ALA A 37 10.09 -3.96 -5.99
C ALA A 37 11.27 -4.68 -6.66
N SER A 38 12.05 -5.46 -5.91
CA SER A 38 13.15 -6.26 -6.46
C SER A 38 12.72 -7.45 -7.31
N ASN A 39 11.43 -7.83 -7.27
CA ASN A 39 10.91 -9.03 -7.88
C ASN A 39 9.94 -8.74 -9.03
N ILE A 40 9.65 -7.46 -9.30
CA ILE A 40 8.64 -7.09 -10.31
C ILE A 40 9.04 -7.53 -11.72
N GLU A 41 10.30 -7.37 -12.11
CA GLU A 41 10.78 -7.75 -13.45
C GLU A 41 10.63 -9.27 -13.68
N ASP A 42 11.03 -10.08 -12.69
CA ASP A 42 10.86 -11.53 -12.73
C ASP A 42 9.37 -11.92 -12.74
N PHE A 43 8.55 -11.23 -11.95
CA PHE A 43 7.11 -11.45 -11.91
C PHE A 43 6.45 -11.23 -13.27
N LEU A 44 6.70 -10.08 -13.91
CA LEU A 44 6.19 -9.77 -15.26
C LEU A 44 6.72 -10.77 -16.30
N THR A 45 8.00 -11.16 -16.19
CA THR A 45 8.62 -12.16 -17.07
C THR A 45 7.95 -13.53 -16.96
N HIS A 46 7.58 -13.95 -15.76
CA HIS A 46 6.87 -15.21 -15.56
C HIS A 46 5.42 -15.13 -16.02
N MET A 47 4.75 -14.00 -15.80
CA MET A 47 3.39 -13.76 -16.29
C MET A 47 3.30 -13.85 -17.81
N MET A 48 4.29 -13.31 -18.55
CA MET A 48 4.37 -13.46 -20.02
C MET A 48 4.34 -14.89 -20.53
N ARG A 49 4.78 -15.87 -19.73
CA ARG A 49 4.83 -17.28 -20.17
C ARG A 49 3.45 -17.93 -20.22
N TYR A 50 2.46 -17.32 -19.57
CA TYR A 50 1.09 -17.79 -19.52
C TYR A 50 0.23 -16.80 -20.30
N GLU A 51 -0.17 -17.21 -21.51
CA GLU A 51 -1.07 -16.42 -22.34
C GLU A 51 -2.36 -16.09 -21.55
N GLY A 52 -2.76 -14.82 -21.56
CA GLY A 52 -3.92 -14.34 -20.80
C GLY A 52 -3.73 -14.23 -19.29
N ALA A 53 -2.57 -14.55 -18.70
CA ALA A 53 -2.44 -14.55 -17.23
C ALA A 53 -2.63 -13.18 -16.57
N HIS A 54 -2.36 -12.10 -17.31
CA HIS A 54 -2.65 -10.77 -16.84
C HIS A 54 -4.16 -10.51 -16.69
N GLU A 55 -5.04 -11.24 -17.38
CA GLU A 55 -6.51 -11.10 -17.32
C GLU A 55 -7.08 -11.55 -15.96
N GLU A 56 -6.40 -12.48 -15.27
CA GLU A 56 -6.79 -12.93 -13.93
C GLU A 56 -6.55 -11.89 -12.83
N MET A 57 -5.87 -10.77 -13.14
CA MET A 57 -5.58 -9.70 -12.19
C MET A 57 -6.44 -8.47 -12.49
N SER A 58 -7.48 -8.18 -11.70
CA SER A 58 -8.38 -7.06 -12.01
C SER A 58 -7.66 -5.71 -12.12
N TYR A 59 -6.71 -5.44 -11.23
CA TYR A 59 -5.94 -4.21 -11.19
C TYR A 59 -4.46 -4.44 -10.87
N PHE A 60 -3.61 -3.56 -11.40
CA PHE A 60 -2.20 -3.40 -11.07
C PHE A 60 -2.02 -2.05 -10.36
N VAL A 61 -1.90 -2.08 -9.04
CA VAL A 61 -1.68 -0.86 -8.24
C VAL A 61 -0.19 -0.68 -8.02
N LEU A 62 0.33 0.49 -8.40
CA LEU A 62 1.75 0.82 -8.31
C LEU A 62 1.95 1.99 -7.33
N PRO A 63 2.29 1.72 -6.06
CA PRO A 63 2.69 2.75 -5.11
C PRO A 63 4.03 3.38 -5.52
N VAL A 64 4.10 4.71 -5.54
CA VAL A 64 5.32 5.45 -5.90
C VAL A 64 5.64 6.52 -4.87
N ILE A 65 6.91 6.58 -4.45
CA ILE A 65 7.44 7.62 -3.56
C ILE A 65 8.20 8.69 -4.35
N ASN A 66 8.37 9.87 -3.76
CA ASN A 66 9.06 11.01 -4.39
C ASN A 66 10.59 10.84 -4.43
N THR A 67 11.06 9.82 -5.14
CA THR A 67 12.47 9.71 -5.53
C THR A 67 12.58 9.51 -7.03
N GLY A 68 13.57 10.15 -7.65
CA GLY A 68 13.76 10.01 -9.09
C GLY A 68 13.99 8.57 -9.54
N LYS A 69 14.56 7.72 -8.69
CA LYS A 69 14.72 6.27 -8.97
C LYS A 69 13.36 5.57 -8.98
N ALA A 70 12.57 5.71 -7.91
CA ALA A 70 11.26 5.07 -7.81
C ALA A 70 10.31 5.50 -8.94
N GLN A 71 10.28 6.79 -9.30
CA GLN A 71 9.44 7.26 -10.41
C GLN A 71 9.87 6.65 -11.75
N ARG A 72 11.17 6.53 -12.04
CA ARG A 72 11.66 5.87 -13.26
C ARG A 72 11.34 4.38 -13.30
N GLU A 73 11.50 3.67 -12.19
CA GLU A 73 11.19 2.24 -12.08
C GLU A 73 9.68 1.99 -12.22
N THR A 74 8.85 2.88 -11.68
CA THR A 74 7.39 2.85 -11.86
C THR A 74 7.02 3.03 -13.32
N ILE A 75 7.60 4.01 -14.02
CA ILE A 75 7.36 4.23 -15.46
C ILE A 75 7.75 3.00 -16.29
N LYS A 76 8.90 2.37 -15.99
CA LYS A 76 9.30 1.13 -16.66
C LYS A 76 8.30 0.00 -16.43
N THR A 77 7.77 -0.12 -15.22
CA THR A 77 6.76 -1.13 -14.87
C THR A 77 5.46 -0.89 -15.65
N VAL A 78 5.01 0.36 -15.74
CA VAL A 78 3.85 0.74 -16.56
C VAL A 78 4.06 0.37 -18.03
N ALA A 79 5.20 0.75 -18.61
CA ALA A 79 5.52 0.43 -19.99
C ALA A 79 5.54 -1.09 -20.25
N ALA A 80 6.12 -1.87 -19.33
CA ALA A 80 6.11 -3.32 -19.41
C ALA A 80 4.67 -3.88 -19.36
N LEU A 81 3.81 -3.40 -18.45
CA LEU A 81 2.40 -3.81 -18.40
C LEU A 81 1.65 -3.47 -19.70
N ALA A 82 1.92 -2.30 -20.29
CA ALA A 82 1.35 -1.92 -21.58
C ALA A 82 1.81 -2.85 -22.72
N GLU A 83 3.09 -3.25 -22.73
CA GLU A 83 3.63 -4.25 -23.67
C GLU A 83 2.97 -5.63 -23.49
N LEU A 84 2.52 -5.97 -22.28
CA LEU A 84 1.73 -7.18 -22.02
C LEU A 84 0.27 -7.09 -22.50
N GLY A 85 -0.17 -5.92 -22.96
CA GLY A 85 -1.56 -5.69 -23.37
C GLY A 85 -2.51 -5.42 -22.22
N VAL A 86 -2.00 -5.07 -21.03
CA VAL A 86 -2.85 -4.69 -19.90
C VAL A 86 -3.58 -3.39 -20.23
N ASP A 87 -4.90 -3.39 -20.04
CA ASP A 87 -5.73 -2.19 -20.21
C ASP A 87 -5.24 -1.05 -19.30
N PRO A 88 -5.01 0.16 -19.81
CA PRO A 88 -4.62 1.32 -19.00
C PRO A 88 -5.53 1.59 -17.80
N ASP A 89 -6.84 1.31 -17.91
CA ASP A 89 -7.81 1.48 -16.83
C ASP A 89 -7.59 0.48 -15.69
N ARG A 90 -6.75 -0.53 -15.87
CA ARG A 90 -6.38 -1.51 -14.85
C ARG A 90 -5.06 -1.16 -14.17
N VAL A 91 -4.25 -0.28 -14.74
CA VAL A 91 -2.98 0.17 -14.13
C VAL A 91 -3.23 1.47 -13.37
N ARG A 92 -3.02 1.45 -12.05
CA ARG A 92 -3.37 2.55 -11.14
C ARG A 92 -2.15 3.01 -10.33
N ILE A 93 -1.84 4.30 -10.38
CA ILE A 93 -0.79 4.90 -9.54
C ILE A 93 -1.37 5.30 -8.19
N LEU A 94 -0.67 4.89 -7.12
CA LEU A 94 -0.91 5.41 -5.77
C LEU A 94 0.29 6.27 -5.37
N PHE A 95 0.09 7.58 -5.21
CA PHE A 95 1.13 8.48 -4.76
C PHE A 95 1.35 8.27 -3.26
N ASN A 96 2.50 7.73 -2.89
CA ASN A 96 2.79 7.32 -1.52
C ASN A 96 3.84 8.23 -0.89
N ARG A 97 3.73 8.44 0.43
CA ARG A 97 4.63 9.31 1.19
C ARG A 97 4.70 10.73 0.61
N VAL A 98 3.55 11.29 0.29
CA VAL A 98 3.45 12.67 -0.20
C VAL A 98 3.69 13.63 0.97
N ASP A 99 4.62 14.58 0.80
CA ASP A 99 4.94 15.55 1.86
C ASP A 99 4.07 16.81 1.77
N SER A 100 3.79 17.25 0.55
CA SER A 100 3.17 18.53 0.26
C SER A 100 2.11 18.45 -0.85
N SER A 101 2.52 18.08 -2.06
CA SER A 101 1.69 18.22 -3.26
C SER A 101 2.11 17.20 -4.31
N VAL A 102 1.16 16.39 -4.76
CA VAL A 102 1.40 15.40 -5.81
C VAL A 102 1.90 16.05 -7.10
N HIS A 103 1.39 17.24 -7.45
CA HIS A 103 1.76 17.93 -8.67
C HIS A 103 3.22 18.40 -8.67
N ASP A 104 3.73 18.82 -7.51
CA ASP A 104 5.09 19.32 -7.38
C ASP A 104 6.10 18.18 -7.23
N GLU A 105 5.69 17.09 -6.57
CA GLU A 105 6.57 15.97 -6.23
C GLU A 105 6.65 14.89 -7.33
N PHE A 106 5.57 14.68 -8.10
CA PHE A 106 5.49 13.61 -9.10
C PHE A 106 5.28 14.10 -10.54
N PRO A 107 5.93 15.19 -10.99
CA PRO A 107 5.68 15.76 -12.32
C PRO A 107 6.02 14.76 -13.44
N SER A 108 6.98 13.86 -13.22
CA SER A 108 7.38 12.87 -14.23
C SER A 108 6.32 11.78 -14.43
N ILE A 109 5.67 11.31 -13.35
CA ILE A 109 4.58 10.33 -13.44
C ILE A 109 3.36 10.95 -14.12
N LEU A 110 2.96 12.16 -13.68
CA LEU A 110 1.81 12.86 -14.24
C LEU A 110 2.00 13.18 -15.73
N ALA A 111 3.19 13.66 -16.10
CA ALA A 111 3.51 13.94 -17.49
C ALA A 111 3.55 12.67 -18.35
N TYR A 112 4.05 11.56 -17.81
CA TYR A 112 4.04 10.26 -18.50
C TYR A 112 2.61 9.79 -18.76
N ALA A 113 1.79 9.73 -17.72
CA ALA A 113 0.40 9.29 -17.82
C ALA A 113 -0.40 10.14 -18.82
N ALA A 114 -0.26 11.47 -18.77
CA ALA A 114 -0.94 12.38 -19.69
C ALA A 114 -0.46 12.22 -21.15
N LYS A 115 0.80 11.82 -21.36
CA LYS A 115 1.39 11.68 -22.69
C LYS A 115 1.05 10.33 -23.34
N THR A 116 1.09 9.24 -22.58
CA THR A 116 0.94 7.88 -23.13
C THR A 116 -0.48 7.34 -23.00
N GLY A 117 -1.22 7.74 -21.95
CA GLY A 117 -2.52 7.17 -21.64
C GLY A 117 -2.46 5.70 -21.21
N GLU A 118 -1.28 5.19 -20.83
CA GLU A 118 -1.05 3.78 -20.46
C GLU A 118 -1.38 3.46 -18.99
N VAL A 119 -1.71 4.48 -18.20
CA VAL A 119 -1.93 4.35 -16.76
C VAL A 119 -2.83 5.45 -16.23
N GLN A 120 -3.64 5.12 -15.23
CA GLN A 120 -4.42 6.11 -14.49
C GLN A 120 -3.62 6.65 -13.31
N ALA A 121 -3.39 7.96 -13.32
CA ALA A 121 -2.62 8.68 -12.31
C ALA A 121 -3.44 9.83 -11.70
N ASN A 122 -4.47 9.47 -10.93
CA ASN A 122 -5.32 10.44 -10.23
C ASN A 122 -4.55 11.08 -9.05
N PRO A 123 -4.29 12.41 -9.05
CA PRO A 123 -3.56 13.05 -7.95
C PRO A 123 -4.24 12.97 -6.58
N GLN A 124 -5.54 12.64 -6.53
CA GLN A 124 -6.27 12.43 -5.28
C GLN A 124 -6.06 11.03 -4.69
N ALA A 125 -5.52 10.09 -5.46
CA ALA A 125 -5.10 8.77 -4.98
C ALA A 125 -3.74 8.88 -4.30
N ALA A 126 -3.72 9.49 -3.10
CA ALA A 126 -2.51 9.85 -2.39
C ALA A 126 -2.54 9.49 -0.91
N ILE A 127 -1.45 8.90 -0.42
CA ILE A 127 -1.15 8.70 1.00
C ILE A 127 -0.03 9.66 1.38
N TYR A 128 -0.28 10.47 2.41
CA TYR A 128 0.70 11.45 2.88
C TYR A 128 1.62 10.83 3.91
N GLU A 129 2.83 11.37 4.00
CA GLU A 129 3.79 10.94 5.01
C GLU A 129 3.20 11.12 6.41
N ASN A 130 3.27 10.07 7.23
CA ASN A 130 2.73 10.09 8.58
C ASN A 130 3.47 9.10 9.49
N GLU A 131 3.88 9.57 10.67
CA GLU A 131 4.57 8.76 11.68
C GLU A 131 3.74 7.56 12.18
N VAL A 132 2.42 7.59 12.01
CA VAL A 132 1.54 6.50 12.48
C VAL A 132 1.92 5.16 11.86
N PHE A 133 2.41 5.13 10.61
CA PHE A 133 2.76 3.88 9.94
C PHE A 133 3.94 3.19 10.60
N GLU A 134 4.96 3.95 11.02
CA GLU A 134 6.11 3.43 11.77
C GLU A 134 5.67 2.91 13.15
N LEU A 135 4.82 3.66 13.85
CA LEU A 135 4.28 3.26 15.15
C LEU A 135 3.45 1.97 15.10
N LEU A 136 2.71 1.76 14.01
CA LEU A 136 1.92 0.54 13.78
C LEU A 136 2.82 -0.66 13.51
N ALA A 137 3.87 -0.48 12.70
CA ALA A 137 4.85 -1.53 12.41
C ALA A 137 5.61 -1.95 13.69
N ASP A 138 6.08 -0.99 14.48
CA ASP A 138 6.75 -1.25 15.77
C ASP A 138 5.87 -2.05 16.74
N GLN A 139 4.56 -1.79 16.72
CA GLN A 139 3.58 -2.48 17.55
C GLN A 139 2.99 -3.75 16.91
N ARG A 140 3.39 -4.08 15.66
CA ARG A 140 2.87 -5.20 14.86
C ARG A 140 1.33 -5.26 14.88
N THR A 141 0.71 -4.12 14.63
CA THR A 141 -0.75 -3.96 14.66
C THR A 141 -1.22 -3.20 13.43
N THR A 142 -2.53 -3.26 13.16
CA THR A 142 -3.13 -2.55 12.04
C THR A 142 -3.91 -1.32 12.50
N ILE A 143 -4.18 -0.39 11.57
CA ILE A 143 -5.11 0.73 11.82
C ILE A 143 -6.47 0.19 12.25
N ALA A 144 -6.99 -0.85 11.58
CA ALA A 144 -8.27 -1.45 11.90
C ALA A 144 -8.32 -1.96 13.36
N ASP A 145 -7.28 -2.69 13.80
CA ASP A 145 -7.19 -3.21 15.16
C ASP A 145 -7.11 -2.08 16.19
N VAL A 146 -6.30 -1.05 15.93
CA VAL A 146 -6.17 0.13 16.79
C VAL A 146 -7.49 0.89 16.92
N LEU A 147 -8.27 0.99 15.84
CA LEU A 147 -9.54 1.70 15.84
C LEU A 147 -10.66 0.89 16.49
N ALA A 148 -10.63 -0.45 16.33
CA ALA A 148 -11.57 -1.38 16.96
C ALA A 148 -11.36 -1.50 18.48
N ASP A 149 -10.17 -1.19 18.99
CA ASP A 149 -9.87 -1.20 20.42
C ASP A 149 -10.79 -0.24 21.20
N GLN A 150 -11.63 -0.80 22.07
CA GLN A 150 -12.60 -0.05 22.88
C GLN A 150 -12.05 0.41 24.24
N THR A 151 -10.78 0.13 24.54
CA THR A 151 -10.16 0.48 25.83
C THR A 151 -10.22 1.98 26.10
N ASP A 152 -10.78 2.37 27.25
CA ASP A 152 -10.76 3.75 27.73
C ASP A 152 -9.41 4.07 28.39
N TYR A 153 -8.40 4.30 27.54
CA TYR A 153 -7.07 4.68 27.97
C TYR A 153 -7.06 5.93 28.86
N ARG A 154 -8.03 6.85 28.69
CA ARG A 154 -8.11 8.08 29.48
C ARG A 154 -8.63 7.83 30.89
N ALA A 155 -9.52 6.85 31.07
CA ALA A 155 -9.92 6.38 32.39
C ALA A 155 -8.77 5.62 33.06
N LEU A 156 -8.09 4.72 32.33
CA LEU A 156 -6.95 3.97 32.84
C LEU A 156 -5.78 4.85 33.27
N LEU A 157 -5.48 5.92 32.51
CA LEU A 157 -4.46 6.91 32.87
C LEU A 157 -4.84 7.68 34.13
N ARG A 158 -6.11 8.05 34.31
CA ARG A 158 -6.59 8.74 35.52
C ARG A 158 -6.54 7.86 36.77
N ALA A 159 -6.64 6.54 36.60
CA ALA A 159 -6.58 5.56 37.68
C ALA A 159 -5.17 4.97 37.90
N ALA A 160 -4.19 5.32 37.07
CA ALA A 160 -2.83 4.79 37.17
C ALA A 160 -2.09 5.41 38.37
N ASP A 161 -1.21 4.62 38.98
CA ASP A 161 -0.25 5.11 39.97
C ASP A 161 0.71 6.11 39.28
N PRO A 162 0.84 7.36 39.76
CA PRO A 162 1.77 8.35 39.21
C PRO A 162 3.23 7.89 39.14
N GLU A 163 3.64 6.99 40.04
CA GLU A 163 5.01 6.46 40.10
C GLU A 163 5.25 5.29 39.12
N ASP A 164 4.17 4.69 38.56
CA ASP A 164 4.27 3.65 37.54
C ASP A 164 4.44 4.26 36.14
N HIS A 165 5.62 4.86 35.93
CA HIS A 165 5.97 5.53 34.68
C HIS A 165 5.89 4.61 33.45
N MET A 166 6.17 3.31 33.62
CA MET A 166 6.08 2.32 32.54
C MET A 166 4.63 2.13 32.08
N ARG A 167 3.71 1.96 33.03
CA ARG A 167 2.27 1.84 32.72
C ARG A 167 1.72 3.12 32.12
N ILE A 168 2.07 4.29 32.67
CA ILE A 168 1.63 5.59 32.15
C ILE A 168 2.11 5.79 30.71
N SER A 169 3.39 5.50 30.43
CA SER A 169 3.95 5.59 29.08
C SER A 169 3.23 4.66 28.11
N HIS A 170 3.02 3.40 28.49
CA HIS A 170 2.31 2.43 27.65
C HIS A 170 0.88 2.89 27.31
N LEU A 171 0.09 3.28 28.31
CA LEU A 171 -1.30 3.73 28.10
C LEU A 171 -1.36 5.02 27.28
N SER A 172 -0.43 5.95 27.49
CA SER A 172 -0.34 7.20 26.74
C SER A 172 -0.01 6.95 25.27
N ASN A 173 0.95 6.07 24.99
CA ASN A 173 1.34 5.70 23.63
C ASN A 173 0.17 5.03 22.88
N ARG A 174 -0.57 4.13 23.54
CA ARG A 174 -1.76 3.49 22.95
C ARG A 174 -2.86 4.50 22.65
N HIS A 175 -3.09 5.46 23.55
CA HIS A 175 -4.05 6.53 23.31
C HIS A 175 -3.64 7.43 22.15
N ALA A 176 -2.38 7.83 22.09
CA ALA A 176 -1.82 8.68 21.04
C ALA A 176 -1.88 7.98 19.67
N LEU A 177 -1.47 6.72 19.58
CA LEU A 177 -1.56 5.91 18.36
C LEU A 177 -3.00 5.85 17.84
N ARG A 178 -3.99 5.63 18.72
CA ARG A 178 -5.40 5.65 18.32
C ARG A 178 -5.87 7.01 17.82
N ALA A 179 -5.37 8.10 18.41
CA ALA A 179 -5.69 9.45 17.96
C ALA A 179 -5.09 9.76 16.58
N LEU A 180 -3.86 9.32 16.33
CA LEU A 180 -3.15 9.46 15.05
C LEU A 180 -3.74 8.57 13.93
N ALA A 181 -4.20 7.36 14.26
CA ALA A 181 -4.76 6.43 13.29
C ALA A 181 -6.08 6.91 12.65
N LYS A 182 -6.94 7.62 13.40
CA LYS A 182 -8.26 8.08 12.92
C LYS A 182 -8.22 9.00 11.68
N PRO A 183 -7.42 10.08 11.63
CA PRO A 183 -7.33 10.89 10.43
C PRO A 183 -6.71 10.13 9.26
N VAL A 184 -5.73 9.25 9.52
CA VAL A 184 -5.07 8.45 8.48
C VAL A 184 -6.02 7.42 7.86
N ASP A 185 -6.86 6.75 8.67
CA ASP A 185 -7.92 5.86 8.16
C ASP A 185 -8.86 6.56 7.18
N ARG A 186 -9.30 7.78 7.52
CA ARG A 186 -10.15 8.58 6.60
C ARG A 186 -9.42 8.96 5.32
N GLN A 187 -8.14 9.29 5.42
CA GLN A 187 -7.31 9.59 4.25
C GLN A 187 -7.11 8.36 3.37
N MET A 188 -6.82 7.19 3.95
CA MET A 188 -6.68 5.93 3.23
C MET A 188 -7.97 5.55 2.50
N ASN A 189 -9.13 5.72 3.15
CA ASN A 189 -10.42 5.51 2.50
C ASN A 189 -10.66 6.48 1.34
N ALA A 190 -10.30 7.76 1.49
CA ALA A 190 -10.39 8.74 0.40
C ALA A 190 -9.46 8.39 -0.76
N ALA A 191 -8.22 7.98 -0.47
CA ALA A 191 -7.25 7.55 -1.47
C ALA A 191 -7.72 6.29 -2.21
N PHE A 192 -8.29 5.32 -1.49
CA PHE A 192 -8.87 4.11 -2.08
C PHE A 192 -10.01 4.45 -3.04
N ILE A 193 -10.95 5.30 -2.63
CA ILE A 193 -12.05 5.75 -3.50
C ILE A 193 -11.50 6.46 -4.74
N ALA A 194 -10.52 7.34 -4.57
CA ALA A 194 -9.91 8.07 -5.69
C ALA A 194 -9.09 7.17 -6.64
N LEU A 195 -8.52 6.08 -6.13
CA LEU A 195 -7.72 5.14 -6.92
C LEU A 195 -8.59 4.36 -7.93
N PHE A 196 -9.82 4.04 -7.53
CA PHE A 196 -10.77 3.23 -8.30
C PHE A 196 -11.96 4.02 -8.87
N SER A 197 -11.94 5.34 -8.77
CA SER A 197 -12.93 6.24 -9.40
C SER A 197 -12.73 6.42 -10.89
#